data_AF-A0A935Z1H0-F1
#
_entry.id   AF-A0A935Z1H0-F1
#
_cell.length_a   1.000
_cell.length_b   1.000
_cell.length_c   1.000
_cell.angle_alpha   90.00
_cell.angle_beta   90.00
_cell.angle_gamma   90.00
#
_symmetry.space_group_name_H-M   'P 1'
#
loop_
_entity.id
_entity.type
_entity.pdbx_description
1 polymer ?
#
loop_
_entity_poly.entity_id
_entity_poly.type
_entity_poly.pdbx_seq_one_letter_code
_entity_poly.pdbx_strand_id
1 'polypeptide(L)'
;MAATKRKPKTTGELRLVASHGALLAPPNAPPRAAPSPPDGAPSSAGEPERPDALDVTEVPAAVLCARCGFPDCTGTCEVNDASGVFVLVPWERGNASFSRLFATSRAATVDAEAFFERLGDGPIGPALSFAIAAELVSVVALALVVCAPIVACFPYELREVLGDPGARRQLFVAALSILPAFALVLVAAHVFHGLSIDLGASRQGARAHRSRALRFGLYACGWDLVLGPVGAFVLAVTGGPKAVVGAFSRASGLPSRATHALLASTYRLEGDPARRALRVSYAGAAISTVLSAAFVVIAVVKLVLA
;
A
#
# COMPACT_ATOMS: atom_id res chain seq x y z
N MET A 1 -9.40 -60.24 5.32
CA MET A 1 -9.43 -60.00 6.79
C MET A 1 -9.62 -58.50 6.99
N ALA A 2 -10.88 -58.06 7.09
CA ALA A 2 -11.60 -57.77 8.34
C ALA A 2 -11.19 -56.39 8.92
N ALA A 3 -11.93 -55.33 8.58
CA ALA A 3 -13.05 -54.75 9.35
C ALA A 3 -12.56 -53.96 10.58
N THR A 4 -12.84 -52.67 10.73
CA THR A 4 -14.10 -52.15 11.33
C THR A 4 -14.04 -50.60 11.32
N LYS A 5 -14.95 -49.88 10.65
CA LYS A 5 -16.21 -49.28 11.16
C LYS A 5 -16.22 -48.88 12.64
N ARG A 6 -16.36 -47.57 12.91
CA ARG A 6 -17.22 -47.02 13.99
C ARG A 6 -17.58 -45.54 13.75
N LYS A 7 -18.89 -45.28 13.60
CA LYS A 7 -19.63 -44.05 13.93
C LYS A 7 -20.69 -44.50 14.96
N PRO A 8 -21.02 -43.69 15.99
CA PRO A 8 -22.28 -42.91 16.01
C PRO A 8 -22.09 -41.51 16.68
N LYS A 9 -22.80 -40.43 16.34
CA LYS A 9 -24.24 -40.05 16.43
C LYS A 9 -24.70 -39.65 17.85
N THR A 10 -24.93 -38.35 18.05
CA THR A 10 -25.92 -37.68 18.96
C THR A 10 -25.99 -36.20 18.49
N THR A 11 -27.08 -35.58 18.03
CA THR A 11 -28.44 -35.26 18.53
C THR A 11 -28.51 -34.48 19.84
N GLY A 12 -29.00 -33.24 19.73
CA GLY A 12 -29.44 -32.34 20.80
C GLY A 12 -29.14 -30.88 20.41
N GLU A 13 -30.03 -29.90 20.45
CA GLU A 13 -31.46 -29.81 20.76
C GLU A 13 -31.91 -28.44 20.23
N LEU A 14 -33.13 -28.34 19.70
CA LEU A 14 -33.78 -27.06 19.43
C LEU A 14 -34.04 -26.35 20.76
N ARG A 15 -33.73 -25.05 20.82
CA ARG A 15 -34.50 -24.11 21.66
C ARG A 15 -35.03 -22.98 20.80
N LEU A 16 -36.31 -23.13 20.45
CA LEU A 16 -37.25 -22.04 20.20
C LEU A 16 -37.34 -21.21 21.50
N VAL A 17 -37.13 -19.90 21.42
CA VAL A 17 -37.69 -18.96 22.39
C VAL A 17 -38.50 -17.95 21.59
N ALA A 18 -39.79 -17.95 21.88
CA ALA A 18 -40.78 -17.08 21.27
C ALA A 18 -40.80 -15.70 21.93
N SER A 19 -41.15 -14.72 21.11
CA SER A 19 -42.02 -13.57 21.40
C SER A 19 -41.71 -12.70 22.62
N HIS A 20 -41.27 -11.47 22.36
CA HIS A 20 -41.79 -10.28 23.04
C HIS A 20 -42.07 -9.21 21.98
N GLY A 21 -43.34 -8.90 21.80
CA GLY A 21 -43.78 -7.71 21.09
C GLY A 21 -43.72 -6.50 22.01
N ALA A 22 -43.25 -5.37 21.50
CA ALA A 22 -43.50 -4.06 22.07
C ALA A 22 -43.49 -3.01 20.96
N LEU A 23 -44.71 -2.67 20.52
CA LEU A 23 -45.20 -1.33 20.20
C LEU A 23 -44.37 -0.46 19.24
N LEU A 24 -44.80 -0.50 17.99
CA LEU A 24 -44.61 0.57 17.00
C LEU A 24 -45.25 1.88 17.51
N ALA A 25 -44.44 2.92 17.72
CA ALA A 25 -44.93 4.29 17.81
C ALA A 25 -45.13 4.86 16.40
N PRO A 26 -46.20 5.65 16.14
CA PRO A 26 -46.44 6.24 14.83
C PRO A 26 -45.44 7.36 14.49
N PRO A 27 -45.08 7.53 13.20
CA PRO A 27 -44.23 8.61 12.76
C PRO A 27 -45.07 9.90 12.66
N ASN A 28 -44.73 10.91 13.47
CA ASN A 28 -45.13 12.33 13.42
C ASN A 28 -45.62 12.87 14.78
N ALA A 29 -44.71 12.92 15.76
CA ALA A 29 -44.87 13.80 16.92
C ALA A 29 -43.88 14.97 16.78
N PRO A 30 -44.32 16.24 16.87
CA PRO A 30 -43.41 17.37 16.87
C PRO A 30 -42.56 17.40 18.15
N PRO A 31 -41.32 17.90 18.09
CA PRO A 31 -40.44 17.92 19.26
C PRO A 31 -40.99 18.85 20.35
N ARG A 32 -41.02 18.36 21.60
CA ARG A 32 -41.30 19.17 22.79
C ARG A 32 -40.19 20.22 22.97
N ALA A 33 -40.60 21.46 23.18
CA ALA A 33 -39.71 22.57 23.50
C ALA A 33 -38.97 22.33 24.83
N ALA A 34 -37.68 22.70 24.87
CA ALA A 34 -36.86 22.69 26.07
C ALA A 34 -37.30 23.79 27.05
N PRO A 35 -37.26 23.56 28.38
CA PRO A 35 -37.50 24.59 29.37
C PRO A 35 -36.30 25.55 29.50
N SER A 36 -36.59 26.84 29.60
CA SER A 36 -35.59 27.90 29.83
C SER A 36 -34.96 27.81 31.23
N PRO A 37 -33.70 28.24 31.42
CA PRO A 37 -33.05 28.23 32.73
C PRO A 37 -33.58 29.35 33.63
N PRO A 38 -33.59 29.17 34.97
CA PRO A 38 -33.92 30.23 35.91
C PRO A 38 -32.72 31.16 36.15
N ASP A 39 -32.99 32.46 36.14
CA ASP A 39 -32.09 33.52 36.59
C ASP A 39 -31.90 33.48 38.11
N GLY A 40 -30.65 33.63 38.58
CA GLY A 40 -30.38 34.02 39.96
C GLY A 40 -29.20 33.28 40.62
N ALA A 41 -27.99 33.81 40.43
CA ALA A 41 -26.89 33.54 41.35
C ALA A 41 -27.05 34.38 42.63
N PRO A 42 -26.53 33.90 43.77
CA PRO A 42 -25.62 34.77 44.52
C PRO A 42 -24.33 34.07 44.98
N SER A 43 -23.30 34.90 45.06
CA SER A 43 -21.92 34.67 45.50
C SER A 43 -21.80 34.54 47.03
N SER A 44 -20.95 33.63 47.53
CA SER A 44 -19.83 33.96 48.45
C SER A 44 -19.10 32.72 49.04
N ALA A 45 -17.77 32.79 48.94
CA ALA A 45 -16.72 32.41 49.91
C ALA A 45 -16.58 30.98 50.48
N GLY A 46 -15.40 30.38 50.23
CA GLY A 46 -14.53 29.80 51.28
C GLY A 46 -14.44 28.27 51.41
N GLU A 47 -13.32 27.71 50.95
CA GLU A 47 -12.81 26.31 50.91
C GLU A 47 -13.04 25.38 52.13
N PRO A 48 -13.05 24.04 51.90
CA PRO A 48 -11.76 23.32 51.90
C PRO A 48 -11.57 22.30 50.75
N GLU A 49 -10.32 22.20 50.29
CA GLU A 49 -9.79 21.23 49.32
C GLU A 49 -10.26 19.79 49.58
N ARG A 50 -10.84 19.18 48.55
CA ARG A 50 -11.01 17.72 48.43
C ARG A 50 -10.43 17.27 47.09
N PRO A 51 -9.77 16.10 47.06
CA PRO A 51 -8.87 15.71 45.98
C PRO A 51 -9.62 15.53 44.67
N ASP A 52 -9.03 16.06 43.59
CA ASP A 52 -9.47 15.95 42.20
C ASP A 52 -9.98 14.54 41.88
N ALA A 53 -11.30 14.38 41.96
CA ALA A 53 -12.00 13.34 41.25
C ALA A 53 -11.77 13.65 39.77
N LEU A 54 -10.97 12.81 39.12
CA LEU A 54 -10.83 12.73 37.67
C LEU A 54 -12.16 13.13 37.02
N ASP A 55 -12.11 14.23 36.30
CA ASP A 55 -13.14 14.72 35.39
C ASP A 55 -13.53 13.54 34.49
N VAL A 56 -14.59 12.82 34.87
CA VAL A 56 -15.22 11.81 34.03
C VAL A 56 -15.86 12.63 32.94
N THR A 57 -15.07 12.88 31.90
CA THR A 57 -15.51 13.52 30.68
C THR A 57 -16.75 12.76 30.24
N GLU A 58 -17.92 13.40 30.30
CA GLU A 58 -19.16 12.83 29.78
C GLU A 58 -18.91 12.56 28.29
N VAL A 59 -18.59 11.31 27.96
CA VAL A 59 -18.45 10.86 26.58
C VAL A 59 -19.88 10.74 26.06
N PRO A 60 -20.32 11.57 25.10
CA PRO A 60 -21.67 11.47 24.57
C PRO A 60 -21.88 10.07 23.98
N ALA A 61 -23.04 9.47 24.23
CA ALA A 61 -23.41 8.18 23.66
C ALA A 61 -23.26 8.24 22.13
N ALA A 62 -22.34 7.45 21.58
CA ALA A 62 -22.15 7.37 20.14
C ALA A 62 -23.36 6.66 19.52
N VAL A 63 -24.14 7.40 18.72
CA VAL A 63 -25.23 6.83 17.94
C VAL A 63 -24.61 6.15 16.73
N LEU A 64 -24.66 4.81 16.68
CA LEU A 64 -24.13 4.03 15.57
C LEU A 64 -25.27 3.57 14.66
N CYS A 65 -25.00 3.48 13.36
CA CYS A 65 -25.92 2.82 12.43
C CYS A 65 -26.11 1.35 12.82
N ALA A 66 -27.35 0.93 13.07
CA ALA A 66 -27.67 -0.45 13.44
C ALA A 66 -27.28 -1.50 12.38
N ARG A 67 -26.99 -1.08 11.15
CA ARG A 67 -26.61 -1.98 10.04
C ARG A 67 -25.11 -2.05 9.79
N CYS A 68 -24.40 -0.92 9.76
CA CYS A 68 -22.97 -0.86 9.45
C CYS A 68 -22.05 -0.46 10.62
N GLY A 69 -22.61 0.02 11.74
CA GLY A 69 -21.85 0.34 12.95
C GLY A 69 -21.10 1.68 12.93
N PHE A 70 -21.30 2.55 11.93
CA PHE A 70 -20.64 3.86 11.85
C PHE A 70 -21.51 5.01 12.39
N PRO A 71 -20.92 6.03 13.05
CA PRO A 71 -21.65 7.17 13.61
C PRO A 71 -22.13 8.18 12.54
N ASP A 72 -21.45 8.25 11.39
CA ASP A 72 -21.73 9.24 10.33
C ASP A 72 -22.47 8.65 9.12
N CYS A 73 -23.25 7.58 9.32
CA CYS A 73 -23.97 6.92 8.23
C CYS A 73 -25.13 7.77 7.71
N THR A 74 -25.11 8.16 6.43
CA THR A 74 -26.14 8.98 5.77
C THR A 74 -27.39 8.20 5.31
N GLY A 75 -27.52 6.92 5.70
CA GLY A 75 -28.66 6.06 5.36
C GLY A 75 -28.46 5.20 4.11
N THR A 76 -27.49 5.50 3.26
CA THR A 76 -26.96 4.57 2.26
C THR A 76 -25.73 3.89 2.85
N CYS A 77 -25.82 2.60 3.17
CA CYS A 77 -24.66 1.78 3.58
C CYS A 77 -23.73 1.50 2.39
N GLU A 78 -23.51 2.49 1.53
CA GLU A 78 -22.42 2.48 0.58
C GLU A 78 -21.13 2.74 1.36
N VAL A 79 -20.05 2.11 0.93
CA VAL A 79 -18.74 2.15 1.59
C VAL A 79 -18.21 3.57 1.47
N ASN A 80 -18.63 4.44 2.38
CA ASN A 80 -18.09 5.77 2.55
C ASN A 80 -17.08 5.67 3.69
N ASP A 81 -15.82 5.68 3.27
CA ASP A 81 -14.57 5.61 4.00
C ASP A 81 -14.64 6.29 5.37
N ALA A 82 -14.97 5.48 6.38
CA ALA A 82 -14.96 5.87 7.78
C ALA A 82 -13.63 6.51 8.15
N SER A 83 -13.70 7.42 9.13
CA SER A 83 -12.66 8.17 9.84
C SER A 83 -11.57 7.31 10.51
N GLY A 84 -11.04 6.32 9.80
CA GLY A 84 -9.85 5.56 10.14
C GLY A 84 -8.61 6.33 9.70
N VAL A 85 -7.56 6.27 10.50
CA VAL A 85 -6.27 6.89 10.22
C VAL A 85 -5.65 6.27 8.96
N PHE A 86 -6.00 6.80 7.78
CA PHE A 86 -5.38 6.41 6.51
C PHE A 86 -3.91 6.82 6.52
N VAL A 87 -3.04 5.99 5.95
CA VAL A 87 -1.68 6.44 5.65
C VAL A 87 -1.78 7.55 4.61
N LEU A 88 -1.39 8.75 5.03
CA LEU A 88 -1.30 9.89 4.15
C LEU A 88 -0.07 9.72 3.26
N VAL A 89 -0.28 9.29 2.01
CA VAL A 89 0.77 9.10 1.03
C VAL A 89 1.31 10.50 0.61
N PRO A 90 2.59 10.82 0.87
CA PRO A 90 3.13 12.16 0.57
C PRO A 90 2.97 12.59 -0.89
N TRP A 91 3.07 11.64 -1.83
CA TRP A 91 2.88 11.88 -3.26
C TRP A 91 1.47 12.34 -3.63
N GLU A 92 0.43 11.93 -2.89
CA GLU A 92 -0.96 12.26 -3.21
C GLU A 92 -1.34 13.71 -2.80
N ARG A 93 -0.48 14.43 -2.07
CA ARG A 93 -0.77 15.77 -1.52
C ARG A 93 -0.55 16.95 -2.50
N GLY A 94 -0.68 16.74 -3.81
CA GLY A 94 -0.53 17.78 -4.85
C GLY A 94 0.81 17.74 -5.59
N ASN A 95 1.39 18.91 -5.90
CA ASN A 95 2.56 19.07 -6.79
C ASN A 95 3.65 17.99 -6.64
N ALA A 96 4.05 17.43 -7.78
CA ALA A 96 5.13 16.45 -7.86
C ALA A 96 6.46 17.10 -7.48
N SER A 97 7.18 16.48 -6.55
CA SER A 97 8.52 16.91 -6.15
C SER A 97 9.36 15.70 -5.78
N PHE A 98 10.68 15.81 -5.96
CA PHE A 98 11.60 14.74 -5.57
C PHE A 98 11.51 14.42 -4.06
N SER A 99 11.31 15.44 -3.22
CA SER A 99 11.12 15.24 -1.78
C SER A 99 9.91 14.35 -1.47
N ARG A 100 8.78 14.57 -2.14
CA ARG A 100 7.56 13.75 -1.98
C ARG A 100 7.71 12.36 -2.59
N LEU A 101 8.39 12.26 -3.74
CA LEU A 101 8.74 10.98 -4.36
C LEU A 101 9.53 10.14 -3.36
N PHE A 102 10.64 10.67 -2.88
CA PHE A 102 11.53 9.97 -1.97
C PHE A 102 10.88 9.69 -0.61
N ALA A 103 10.10 10.61 -0.05
CA ALA A 103 9.38 10.38 1.19
C ALA A 103 8.36 9.23 1.06
N THR A 104 7.64 9.16 -0.07
CA THR A 104 6.69 8.07 -0.33
C THR A 104 7.43 6.74 -0.52
N SER A 105 8.48 6.72 -1.34
CA SER A 105 9.31 5.54 -1.54
C SER A 105 9.93 5.03 -0.24
N ARG A 106 10.44 5.95 0.60
CA ARG A 106 11.00 5.62 1.91
C ARG A 106 9.94 5.04 2.84
N ALA A 107 8.74 5.61 2.90
CA ALA A 107 7.65 5.06 3.72
C ALA A 107 7.26 3.65 3.27
N ALA A 108 7.13 3.43 1.95
CA ALA A 108 6.81 2.12 1.38
C ALA A 108 7.92 1.08 1.56
N THR A 109 9.17 1.49 1.82
CA THR A 109 10.34 0.59 1.93
C THR A 109 10.75 0.35 3.39
N VAL A 110 10.95 1.42 4.17
CA VAL A 110 11.47 1.34 5.54
C VAL A 110 10.37 0.94 6.51
N ASP A 111 9.20 1.55 6.37
CA ASP A 111 8.03 1.35 7.24
C ASP A 111 6.94 0.52 6.52
N ALA A 112 7.38 -0.40 5.65
CA ALA A 112 6.53 -1.08 4.67
C ALA A 112 5.30 -1.77 5.28
N GLU A 113 5.46 -2.44 6.42
CA GLU A 113 4.33 -3.10 7.11
C GLU A 113 3.26 -2.07 7.48
N ALA A 114 3.62 -1.03 8.23
CA ALA A 114 2.67 0.02 8.64
C ALA A 114 2.09 0.77 7.44
N PHE A 115 2.90 1.01 6.39
CA PHE A 115 2.47 1.67 5.17
C PHE A 115 1.39 0.87 4.43
N PHE A 116 1.65 -0.42 4.16
CA PHE A 116 0.73 -1.27 3.39
C PHE A 116 -0.43 -1.82 4.22
N GLU A 117 -0.27 -1.97 5.53
CA GLU A 117 -1.36 -2.31 6.46
C GLU A 117 -2.46 -1.25 6.40
N ARG A 118 -2.07 0.03 6.39
CA ARG A 118 -2.98 1.19 6.41
C ARG A 118 -3.24 1.78 5.03
N LEU A 119 -2.78 1.11 3.96
CA LEU A 119 -3.01 1.56 2.59
C LEU A 119 -4.49 1.38 2.25
N GLY A 120 -5.21 2.49 2.22
CA GLY A 120 -6.62 2.54 1.86
C GLY A 120 -6.87 2.45 0.36
N ASP A 121 -8.15 2.41 0.03
CA ASP A 121 -8.62 2.71 -1.32
C ASP A 121 -8.25 4.16 -1.70
N GLY A 122 -8.27 4.45 -2.99
CA GLY A 122 -7.96 5.78 -3.49
C GLY A 122 -7.74 5.78 -5.01
N PRO A 123 -7.49 6.94 -5.60
CA PRO A 123 -7.33 7.07 -7.04
C PRO A 123 -6.08 6.32 -7.53
N ILE A 124 -6.20 5.59 -8.65
CA ILE A 124 -5.07 4.88 -9.27
C ILE A 124 -4.13 5.86 -10.00
N GLY A 125 -4.64 6.98 -10.50
CA GLY A 125 -3.86 7.98 -11.25
C GLY A 125 -2.60 8.48 -10.50
N PRO A 126 -2.71 8.97 -9.25
CA PRO A 126 -1.55 9.37 -8.45
C PRO A 126 -0.58 8.22 -8.15
N ALA A 127 -1.09 7.02 -7.87
CA ALA A 127 -0.23 5.85 -7.65
C ALA A 127 0.54 5.47 -8.93
N LEU A 128 -0.10 5.58 -10.10
CA LEU A 128 0.54 5.32 -11.38
C LEU A 128 1.59 6.37 -11.72
N SER A 129 1.30 7.66 -11.49
CA SER A 129 2.30 8.72 -11.71
C SER A 129 3.48 8.60 -10.75
N PHE A 130 3.25 8.18 -9.51
CA PHE A 130 4.31 7.82 -8.56
C PHE A 130 5.18 6.68 -9.11
N ALA A 131 4.54 5.58 -9.52
CA ALA A 131 5.24 4.39 -10.01
C ALA A 131 6.14 4.74 -11.20
N ILE A 132 5.61 5.46 -12.20
CA ILE A 132 6.36 5.90 -13.37
C ILE A 132 7.54 6.79 -12.97
N ALA A 133 7.32 7.77 -12.08
CA ALA A 133 8.39 8.67 -11.63
C ALA A 133 9.47 7.93 -10.85
N ALA A 134 9.09 7.02 -9.94
CA ALA A 134 10.02 6.23 -9.16
C ALA A 134 10.88 5.34 -10.05
N GLU A 135 10.25 4.60 -10.97
CA GLU A 135 10.93 3.69 -11.88
C GLU A 135 11.83 4.40 -12.88
N LEU A 136 11.38 5.52 -13.47
CA LEU A 136 12.22 6.30 -14.38
C LEU A 136 13.50 6.79 -13.68
N VAL A 137 13.38 7.29 -12.44
CA VAL A 137 14.54 7.74 -11.68
C VAL A 137 15.46 6.55 -11.34
N SER A 138 14.90 5.41 -10.93
CA SER A 138 15.65 4.18 -10.65
C SER A 138 16.41 3.68 -11.88
N VAL A 139 15.74 3.60 -13.03
CA VAL A 139 16.29 3.13 -14.31
C VAL A 139 17.39 4.06 -14.80
N VAL A 140 17.19 5.38 -14.76
CA VAL A 140 18.22 6.35 -15.16
C VAL A 140 19.44 6.23 -14.25
N ALA A 141 19.23 6.14 -12.93
CA ALA A 141 20.34 6.01 -12.00
C ALA A 141 21.11 4.70 -12.17
N LEU A 142 20.41 3.59 -12.40
CA LEU A 142 21.03 2.30 -12.69
C LEU A 142 21.82 2.36 -14.00
N ALA A 143 21.25 2.95 -15.05
CA ALA A 143 21.93 3.12 -16.33
C ALA A 143 23.22 3.95 -16.16
N LEU A 144 23.20 5.04 -15.37
CA LEU A 144 24.39 5.83 -15.09
C LEU A 144 25.47 5.01 -14.36
N VAL A 145 25.10 4.23 -13.34
CA VAL A 145 26.05 3.39 -12.60
C VAL A 145 26.65 2.29 -13.48
N VAL A 146 25.87 1.70 -14.38
CA VAL A 146 26.35 0.65 -15.30
C VAL A 146 27.20 1.23 -16.43
N CYS A 147 26.80 2.37 -16.99
CA CYS A 147 27.52 3.01 -18.10
C CYS A 147 28.81 3.70 -17.64
N ALA A 148 28.88 4.25 -16.42
CA ALA A 148 30.06 4.94 -15.91
C ALA A 148 31.37 4.13 -16.01
N PRO A 149 31.46 2.86 -15.55
CA PRO A 149 32.69 2.08 -15.71
C PRO A 149 33.00 1.75 -17.19
N ILE A 150 31.98 1.56 -18.03
CA ILE A 150 32.18 1.34 -19.48
C ILE A 150 32.85 2.56 -20.10
N VAL A 151 32.31 3.75 -19.83
CA VAL A 151 32.88 5.03 -20.28
C VAL A 151 34.30 5.24 -19.76
N ALA A 152 34.57 4.87 -18.50
CA ALA A 152 35.89 4.99 -17.91
C ALA A 152 36.93 4.05 -18.55
N CYS A 153 36.52 2.83 -18.92
CA CYS A 153 37.39 1.84 -19.55
C CYS A 153 37.60 2.07 -21.06
N PHE A 154 36.65 2.70 -21.74
CA PHE A 154 36.66 2.89 -23.20
C PHE A 154 36.49 4.38 -23.60
N PRO A 155 37.41 5.26 -23.19
CA PRO A 155 37.27 6.70 -23.42
C PRO A 155 37.49 7.12 -24.87
N TYR A 156 38.22 6.34 -25.67
CA TYR A 156 38.53 6.67 -27.06
C TYR A 156 37.34 6.35 -27.96
N GLU A 157 36.73 5.19 -27.78
CA GLU A 157 35.54 4.72 -28.46
C GLU A 157 34.37 5.66 -28.20
N LEU A 158 34.21 6.13 -26.95
CA LEU A 158 33.19 7.13 -26.63
C LEU A 158 33.43 8.45 -27.37
N ARG A 159 34.68 8.91 -27.49
CA ARG A 159 35.00 10.13 -28.25
C ARG A 159 34.68 9.98 -29.73
N GLU A 160 34.92 8.81 -30.31
CA GLU A 160 34.54 8.51 -31.70
C GLU A 160 33.02 8.56 -31.89
N VAL A 161 32.27 7.87 -31.01
CA VAL A 161 30.79 7.87 -31.02
C VAL A 161 30.22 9.27 -30.81
N LEU A 162 30.81 10.06 -29.90
CA LEU A 162 30.39 11.45 -29.66
C LEU A 162 30.90 12.42 -30.73
N GLY A 163 31.91 12.04 -31.52
CA GLY A 163 32.40 12.81 -32.67
C GLY A 163 31.46 12.72 -33.86
N ASP A 164 30.83 11.55 -34.07
CA ASP A 164 29.87 11.32 -35.14
C ASP A 164 28.47 11.89 -34.81
N PRO A 165 27.94 12.87 -35.59
CA PRO A 165 26.57 13.36 -35.44
C PRO A 165 25.50 12.28 -35.58
N GLY A 166 25.73 11.27 -36.43
CA GLY A 166 24.82 10.15 -36.65
C GLY A 166 24.69 9.29 -35.41
N ALA A 167 25.81 8.77 -34.92
CA ALA A 167 25.86 7.94 -33.71
C ALA A 167 25.34 8.68 -32.47
N ARG A 168 25.67 9.97 -32.28
CA ARG A 168 25.08 10.79 -31.19
C ARG A 168 23.56 10.84 -31.23
N ARG A 169 22.98 11.10 -32.41
CA ARG A 169 21.53 11.15 -32.58
C ARG A 169 20.91 9.79 -32.27
N GLN A 170 21.51 8.70 -32.74
CA GLN A 170 21.05 7.35 -32.44
C GLN A 170 21.10 7.04 -30.95
N LEU A 171 22.20 7.39 -30.27
CA LEU A 171 22.36 7.21 -28.82
C LEU A 171 21.28 7.98 -28.05
N PHE A 172 21.03 9.23 -28.42
CA PHE A 172 20.01 10.06 -27.78
C PHE A 172 18.60 9.48 -27.98
N VAL A 173 18.25 9.11 -29.22
CA VAL A 173 16.96 8.49 -29.55
C VAL A 173 16.80 7.15 -28.83
N ALA A 174 17.84 6.32 -28.80
CA ALA A 174 17.85 5.07 -28.07
C ALA A 174 17.64 5.30 -26.57
N ALA A 175 18.36 6.24 -25.94
CA ALA A 175 18.19 6.55 -24.52
C ALA A 175 16.76 7.04 -24.20
N LEU A 176 16.22 7.96 -25.01
CA LEU A 176 14.86 8.48 -24.83
C LEU A 176 13.76 7.44 -25.07
N SER A 177 14.05 6.37 -25.81
CA SER A 177 13.07 5.32 -26.11
C SER A 177 13.19 4.14 -25.15
N ILE A 178 14.41 3.66 -24.90
CA ILE A 178 14.70 2.46 -24.12
C ILE A 178 14.46 2.71 -22.64
N LEU A 179 14.92 3.83 -22.07
CA LEU A 179 14.80 4.06 -20.62
C LEU A 179 13.32 4.16 -20.19
N PRO A 180 12.44 4.91 -20.88
CA PRO A 180 11.02 4.93 -20.52
C PRO A 180 10.32 3.60 -20.80
N ALA A 181 10.64 2.91 -21.91
CA ALA A 181 10.05 1.61 -22.20
C ALA A 181 10.42 0.59 -21.11
N PHE A 182 11.67 0.59 -20.66
CA PHE A 182 12.13 -0.29 -19.59
C PHE A 182 11.45 0.05 -18.25
N ALA A 183 11.34 1.33 -17.89
CA ALA A 183 10.59 1.75 -16.71
C ALA A 183 9.13 1.29 -16.75
N LEU A 184 8.45 1.37 -17.90
CA LEU A 184 7.08 0.87 -18.06
C LEU A 184 6.97 -0.65 -17.86
N VAL A 185 7.97 -1.41 -18.33
CA VAL A 185 8.04 -2.86 -18.08
C VAL A 185 8.17 -3.16 -16.58
N LEU A 186 8.96 -2.38 -15.84
CA LEU A 186 9.10 -2.53 -14.39
C LEU A 186 7.80 -2.17 -13.65
N VAL A 187 7.16 -1.04 -14.00
CA VAL A 187 5.83 -0.68 -13.47
C VAL A 187 4.82 -1.80 -13.72
N ALA A 188 4.78 -2.35 -14.93
CA ALA A 188 3.88 -3.46 -15.27
C ALA A 188 4.15 -4.71 -14.42
N ALA A 189 5.42 -4.99 -14.10
CA ALA A 189 5.80 -6.11 -13.25
C ALA A 189 5.29 -5.94 -11.81
N HIS A 190 5.40 -4.74 -11.24
CA HIS A 190 4.86 -4.42 -9.92
C HIS A 190 3.33 -4.47 -9.89
N VAL A 191 2.67 -3.97 -10.93
CA VAL A 191 1.21 -4.11 -11.10
C VAL A 191 0.81 -5.58 -11.11
N PHE A 192 1.52 -6.41 -11.89
CA PHE A 192 1.25 -7.84 -11.97
C PHE A 192 1.48 -8.53 -10.62
N HIS A 193 2.55 -8.16 -9.90
CA HIS A 193 2.80 -8.64 -8.54
C HIS A 193 1.63 -8.28 -7.60
N GLY A 194 1.19 -7.03 -7.58
CA GLY A 194 0.02 -6.60 -6.81
C GLY A 194 -1.25 -7.42 -7.12
N LEU A 195 -1.59 -7.55 -8.40
CA LEU A 195 -2.75 -8.33 -8.85
C LEU A 195 -2.64 -9.82 -8.53
N SER A 196 -1.43 -10.38 -8.52
CA SER A 196 -1.22 -11.77 -8.13
C SER A 196 -1.50 -12.02 -6.64
N ILE A 197 -1.33 -11.00 -5.78
CA ILE A 197 -1.75 -11.05 -4.38
C ILE A 197 -3.28 -11.11 -4.29
N ASP A 198 -4.00 -10.25 -5.03
CA ASP A 198 -5.48 -10.25 -5.07
C ASP A 198 -6.03 -11.60 -5.54
N LEU A 199 -5.42 -12.17 -6.59
CA LEU A 199 -5.76 -13.49 -7.08
C LEU A 199 -5.48 -14.58 -6.03
N GLY A 200 -4.33 -14.50 -5.37
CA GLY A 200 -3.95 -15.40 -4.29
C GLY A 200 -4.93 -15.37 -3.13
N ALA A 201 -5.30 -14.18 -2.67
CA ALA A 201 -6.25 -13.96 -1.59
C ALA A 201 -7.67 -14.43 -1.97
N SER A 202 -8.13 -14.09 -3.17
CA SER A 202 -9.44 -14.51 -3.69
C SER A 202 -9.55 -16.04 -3.77
N ARG A 203 -8.47 -16.74 -4.15
CA ARG A 203 -8.42 -18.21 -4.13
C ARG A 203 -8.50 -18.81 -2.72
N GLN A 204 -8.26 -18.04 -1.67
CA GLN A 204 -8.45 -18.45 -0.28
C GLN A 204 -9.82 -18.04 0.29
N GLY A 205 -10.73 -17.53 -0.55
CA GLY A 205 -12.08 -17.15 -0.15
C GLY A 205 -12.22 -15.70 0.33
N ALA A 206 -11.17 -14.88 0.26
CA ALA A 206 -11.28 -13.47 0.54
C ALA A 206 -12.02 -12.74 -0.60
N ARG A 207 -12.65 -11.60 -0.28
CA ARG A 207 -13.23 -10.71 -1.29
C ARG A 207 -12.11 -10.05 -2.10
N ALA A 208 -12.33 -9.88 -3.40
CA ALA A 208 -11.37 -9.18 -4.26
C ALA A 208 -11.32 -7.68 -3.91
N HIS A 209 -10.10 -7.15 -3.80
CA HIS A 209 -9.77 -5.75 -3.53
C HIS A 209 -8.77 -5.23 -4.58
N ARG A 210 -9.12 -5.39 -5.86
CA ARG A 210 -8.26 -5.07 -7.02
C ARG A 210 -7.66 -3.67 -6.96
N SER A 211 -8.43 -2.67 -6.52
CA SER A 211 -7.93 -1.28 -6.40
C SER A 211 -6.76 -1.18 -5.42
N ARG A 212 -6.90 -1.77 -4.22
CA ARG A 212 -5.82 -1.80 -3.20
C ARG A 212 -4.63 -2.63 -3.65
N ALA A 213 -4.88 -3.76 -4.32
CA ALA A 213 -3.82 -4.58 -4.89
C ALA A 213 -3.01 -3.84 -5.97
N LEU A 214 -3.68 -3.07 -6.83
CA LEU A 214 -3.01 -2.21 -7.81
C LEU A 214 -2.21 -1.11 -7.11
N ARG A 215 -2.79 -0.42 -6.12
CA ARG A 215 -2.08 0.60 -5.33
C ARG A 215 -0.88 0.01 -4.61
N PHE A 216 -0.99 -1.20 -4.06
CA PHE A 216 0.12 -1.93 -3.45
C PHE A 216 1.28 -2.08 -4.44
N GLY A 217 1.01 -2.64 -5.63
CA GLY A 217 2.04 -2.81 -6.66
C GLY A 217 2.66 -1.48 -7.08
N LEU A 218 1.84 -0.48 -7.38
CA LEU A 218 2.32 0.83 -7.82
C LEU A 218 3.17 1.54 -6.76
N TYR A 219 2.84 1.43 -5.48
CA TYR A 219 3.66 1.98 -4.40
C TYR A 219 4.91 1.14 -4.10
N ALA A 220 4.89 -0.16 -4.41
CA ALA A 220 6.04 -1.05 -4.32
C ALA A 220 7.16 -0.70 -5.32
N CYS A 221 6.87 -0.01 -6.43
CA CYS A 221 7.90 0.62 -7.30
C CYS A 221 8.86 1.54 -6.53
N GLY A 222 8.42 2.09 -5.38
CA GLY A 222 9.28 2.89 -4.51
C GLY A 222 10.46 2.11 -3.91
N TRP A 223 10.38 0.79 -3.84
CA TRP A 223 11.45 -0.06 -3.33
C TRP A 223 12.70 0.05 -4.19
N ASP A 224 12.55 0.04 -5.52
CA ASP A 224 13.67 0.12 -6.46
C ASP A 224 14.41 1.46 -6.34
N LEU A 225 13.69 2.54 -6.02
CA LEU A 225 14.30 3.85 -5.80
C LEU A 225 15.13 3.90 -4.52
N VAL A 226 14.64 3.30 -3.43
CA VAL A 226 15.29 3.33 -2.11
C VAL A 226 16.42 2.30 -2.00
N LEU A 227 16.24 1.12 -2.60
CA LEU A 227 17.23 0.05 -2.61
C LEU A 227 18.23 0.17 -3.77
N GLY A 228 17.92 0.98 -4.77
CA GLY A 228 18.80 1.27 -5.89
C GLY A 228 19.84 2.36 -5.61
N PRO A 229 20.57 2.80 -6.66
CA PRO A 229 21.68 3.75 -6.52
C PRO A 229 21.29 5.09 -5.89
N VAL A 230 20.11 5.63 -6.21
CA VAL A 230 19.64 6.92 -5.68
C VAL A 230 19.42 6.83 -4.18
N GLY A 231 18.70 5.82 -3.71
CA GLY A 231 18.47 5.62 -2.29
C GLY A 231 19.75 5.37 -1.51
N ALA A 232 20.67 4.55 -2.05
CA ALA A 232 22.00 4.38 -1.46
C ALA A 232 22.76 5.71 -1.32
N PHE A 233 22.74 6.56 -2.36
CA PHE A 233 23.38 7.88 -2.31
C PHE A 233 22.71 8.81 -1.29
N VAL A 234 21.38 8.96 -1.33
CA VAL A 234 20.64 9.84 -0.42
C VAL A 234 20.83 9.41 1.04
N LEU A 235 20.77 8.11 1.32
CA LEU A 235 20.98 7.56 2.67
C LEU A 235 22.44 7.73 3.13
N ALA A 236 23.42 7.56 2.24
CA ALA A 236 24.82 7.81 2.56
C ALA A 236 25.07 9.28 2.93
N VAL A 237 24.50 10.22 2.19
CA VAL A 237 24.66 11.66 2.43
C VAL A 237 23.93 12.11 3.70
N THR A 238 22.72 11.60 3.95
CA THR A 238 21.87 12.08 5.07
C THR A 238 22.10 11.34 6.39
N GLY A 239 22.48 10.06 6.35
CA GLY A 239 22.63 9.21 7.54
C GLY A 239 23.96 8.45 7.61
N GLY A 240 24.86 8.66 6.65
CA GLY A 240 26.15 7.98 6.58
C GLY A 240 26.07 6.54 6.06
N PRO A 241 27.22 5.86 5.89
CA PRO A 241 27.28 4.51 5.32
C PRO A 241 26.55 3.46 6.17
N LYS A 242 26.48 3.65 7.49
CA LYS A 242 25.71 2.76 8.39
C LYS A 242 24.21 2.79 8.09
N ALA A 243 23.67 3.93 7.66
CA ALA A 243 22.26 4.04 7.29
C ALA A 243 21.95 3.25 6.01
N VAL A 244 22.88 3.20 5.06
CA VAL A 244 22.77 2.39 3.83
C VAL A 244 22.71 0.91 4.19
N VAL A 245 23.69 0.41 4.95
CA VAL A 245 23.71 -1.00 5.39
C VAL A 245 22.45 -1.36 6.17
N GLY A 246 22.01 -0.49 7.07
CA GLY A 246 20.77 -0.67 7.84
C GLY A 246 19.49 -0.65 6.99
N ALA A 247 19.48 0.05 5.85
CA ALA A 247 18.36 0.01 4.91
C ALA A 247 18.32 -1.33 4.16
N PHE A 248 19.47 -1.82 3.67
CA PHE A 248 19.56 -3.12 3.00
C PHE A 248 19.23 -4.28 3.94
N SER A 249 19.65 -4.22 5.21
CA SER A 249 19.29 -5.26 6.19
C SER A 249 17.79 -5.31 6.44
N ARG A 250 17.12 -4.15 6.51
CA ARG A 250 15.65 -4.06 6.63
C ARG A 250 14.91 -4.45 5.36
N ALA A 251 15.57 -4.37 4.20
CA ALA A 251 15.03 -4.83 2.94
C ALA A 251 14.90 -6.36 2.88
N SER A 252 15.62 -7.10 3.72
CA SER A 252 15.48 -8.55 3.82
C SER A 252 14.03 -8.92 4.18
N GLY A 253 13.41 -9.75 3.33
CA GLY A 253 12.01 -10.15 3.47
C GLY A 253 10.99 -9.03 3.23
N LEU A 254 11.39 -7.87 2.71
CA LEU A 254 10.50 -6.73 2.46
C LEU A 254 9.25 -7.11 1.65
N PRO A 255 9.36 -7.79 0.49
CA PRO A 255 8.16 -8.17 -0.28
C PRO A 255 7.21 -9.06 0.54
N SER A 256 7.76 -9.97 1.34
CA SER A 256 6.98 -10.88 2.20
C SER A 256 6.25 -10.12 3.30
N ARG A 257 6.96 -9.24 4.01
CA ARG A 257 6.41 -8.45 5.14
C ARG A 257 5.33 -7.49 4.66
N ALA A 258 5.59 -6.76 3.57
CA ALA A 258 4.62 -5.88 2.93
C ALA A 258 3.37 -6.63 2.46
N THR A 259 3.56 -7.78 1.79
CA THR A 259 2.44 -8.61 1.32
C THR A 259 1.62 -9.17 2.47
N HIS A 260 2.28 -9.63 3.55
CA HIS A 260 1.58 -10.10 4.74
C HIS A 260 0.77 -8.99 5.42
N ALA A 261 1.32 -7.79 5.53
CA ALA A 261 0.61 -6.64 6.07
C ALA A 261 -0.67 -6.33 5.26
N LEU A 262 -0.58 -6.33 3.92
CA LEU A 262 -1.75 -6.15 3.05
C LEU A 262 -2.77 -7.30 3.21
N LEU A 263 -2.30 -8.55 3.23
CA LEU A 263 -3.16 -9.73 3.38
C LEU A 263 -3.92 -9.72 4.70
N ALA A 264 -3.27 -9.36 5.80
CA ALA A 264 -3.88 -9.27 7.12
C ALA A 264 -4.87 -8.10 7.20
N SER A 265 -4.50 -6.91 6.75
CA SER A 265 -5.33 -5.71 6.92
C SER A 265 -6.53 -5.66 5.97
N THR A 266 -6.30 -5.96 4.69
CA THR A 266 -7.31 -5.79 3.63
C THR A 266 -8.11 -7.07 3.43
N TYR A 267 -7.44 -8.22 3.36
CA TYR A 267 -8.08 -9.48 3.03
C TYR A 267 -8.48 -10.31 4.26
N ARG A 268 -8.09 -9.87 5.48
CA ARG A 268 -8.31 -10.59 6.75
C ARG A 268 -7.78 -12.03 6.70
N LEU A 269 -6.67 -12.24 5.99
CA LEU A 269 -6.01 -13.52 5.87
C LEU A 269 -4.78 -13.57 6.76
N GLU A 270 -4.73 -14.54 7.66
CA GLU A 270 -3.60 -14.84 8.52
C GLU A 270 -3.24 -16.33 8.45
N GLY A 271 -2.09 -16.73 9.00
CA GLY A 271 -1.68 -18.13 9.08
C GLY A 271 -1.57 -18.83 7.72
N ASP A 272 -2.15 -20.03 7.61
CA ASP A 272 -2.06 -20.88 6.42
C ASP A 272 -2.67 -20.27 5.15
N PRO A 273 -3.89 -19.70 5.17
CA PRO A 273 -4.44 -18.97 4.04
C PRO A 273 -3.49 -17.88 3.52
N ALA A 274 -2.93 -17.05 4.41
CA ALA A 274 -1.99 -16.00 4.01
C ALA A 274 -0.72 -16.57 3.36
N ARG A 275 -0.15 -17.65 3.92
CA ARG A 275 1.01 -18.35 3.33
C ARG A 275 0.70 -18.88 1.92
N ARG A 276 -0.50 -19.39 1.69
CA ARG A 276 -0.92 -19.88 0.36
C ARG A 276 -1.08 -18.75 -0.63
N ALA A 277 -1.70 -17.63 -0.22
CA ALA A 277 -1.82 -16.43 -1.05
C ALA A 277 -0.43 -15.85 -1.41
N LEU A 278 0.50 -15.80 -0.45
CA LEU A 278 1.88 -15.35 -0.66
C LEU A 278 2.62 -16.19 -1.72
N ARG A 279 2.39 -17.52 -1.77
CA ARG A 279 2.98 -18.36 -2.83
C ARG A 279 2.50 -17.97 -4.23
N VAL A 280 1.22 -17.57 -4.37
CA VAL A 280 0.70 -17.07 -5.65
C VAL A 280 1.35 -15.73 -6.01
N SER A 281 1.58 -14.88 -5.01
CA SER A 281 2.30 -13.62 -5.19
C SER A 281 3.74 -13.82 -5.68
N TYR A 282 4.48 -14.79 -5.10
CA TYR A 282 5.81 -15.14 -5.59
C TYR A 282 5.81 -15.73 -6.98
N ALA A 283 4.84 -16.60 -7.31
CA ALA A 283 4.69 -17.11 -8.66
C ALA A 283 4.41 -15.98 -9.66
N GLY A 284 3.58 -15.01 -9.28
CA GLY A 284 3.31 -13.81 -10.06
C GLY A 284 4.57 -12.98 -10.30
N ALA A 285 5.33 -12.68 -9.24
CA ALA A 285 6.60 -11.97 -9.35
C ALA A 285 7.59 -12.72 -10.27
N ALA A 286 7.78 -14.03 -10.06
CA ALA A 286 8.70 -14.84 -10.85
C ALA A 286 8.32 -14.88 -12.34
N ILE A 287 7.03 -15.09 -12.66
CA ILE A 287 6.53 -15.06 -14.04
C ILE A 287 6.81 -13.70 -14.66
N SER A 288 6.50 -12.62 -13.94
CA SER A 288 6.74 -11.27 -14.44
C SER A 288 8.22 -11.02 -14.71
N THR A 289 9.11 -11.42 -13.80
CA THR A 289 10.55 -11.27 -13.98
C THR A 289 11.04 -12.02 -15.22
N VAL A 290 10.59 -13.27 -15.41
CA VAL A 290 10.98 -14.08 -16.58
C VAL A 290 10.49 -13.45 -17.87
N LEU A 291 9.23 -13.00 -17.93
CA LEU A 291 8.67 -12.36 -19.12
C LEU A 291 9.37 -11.03 -19.43
N SER A 292 9.62 -10.20 -18.43
CA SER A 292 10.35 -8.95 -18.59
C SER A 292 11.79 -9.19 -19.05
N ALA A 293 12.48 -10.17 -18.48
CA ALA A 293 13.83 -10.55 -18.89
C ALA A 293 13.86 -11.06 -20.34
N ALA A 294 12.93 -11.94 -20.72
CA ALA A 294 12.81 -12.43 -22.09
C ALA A 294 12.53 -11.29 -23.08
N PHE A 295 11.64 -10.36 -22.73
CA PHE A 295 11.36 -9.17 -23.53
C PHE A 295 12.62 -8.31 -23.75
N VAL A 296 13.38 -8.05 -22.69
CA VAL A 296 14.64 -7.29 -22.78
C VAL A 296 15.68 -8.02 -23.63
N VAL A 297 15.86 -9.33 -23.45
CA VAL A 297 16.81 -10.12 -24.24
C VAL A 297 16.43 -10.09 -25.72
N ILE A 298 15.15 -10.28 -26.06
CA ILE A 298 14.68 -10.20 -27.45
C ILE A 298 14.91 -8.81 -28.03
N ALA A 299 14.65 -7.76 -27.26
CA ALA A 299 14.87 -6.38 -27.71
C ALA A 299 16.36 -6.10 -27.96
N VAL A 300 17.25 -6.54 -27.07
CA VAL A 300 18.70 -6.41 -27.23
C VAL A 300 19.21 -7.21 -28.42
N VAL A 301 18.78 -8.46 -28.59
CA VAL A 301 19.17 -9.30 -29.74
C VAL A 301 18.73 -8.64 -31.05
N LYS A 302 17.50 -8.13 -31.11
CA LYS A 302 17.02 -7.40 -32.30
C LYS A 302 17.83 -6.13 -32.56
N LEU A 303 18.23 -5.41 -31.51
CA LEU A 303 19.06 -4.21 -31.64
C LEU A 303 20.47 -4.54 -32.14
N VAL A 304 21.06 -5.65 -31.70
CA VAL A 304 22.41 -6.09 -32.11
C VAL A 304 22.44 -6.65 -33.54
N LEU A 305 21.33 -7.25 -34.00
CA LEU A 305 21.23 -7.86 -35.32
C LEU A 305 20.69 -6.91 -36.42
N ALA A 306 20.24 -5.71 -36.07
CA ALA A 306 19.72 -4.70 -37.00
C ALA A 306 20.82 -3.75 -37.48
#